data_AF-A0A6B3HK13-F1
#
_entry.id   AF-A0A6B3HK13-F1
#
_cell.length_a   1.000
_cell.length_b   1.000
_cell.length_c   1.000
_cell.angle_alpha   90.00
_cell.angle_beta   90.00
_cell.angle_gamma   90.00
#
_symmetry.space_group_name_H-M   'P 1'
#
loop_
_entity.id
_entity.type
_entity.pdbx_description
1 polymer ?
#
loop_
_entity_poly.entity_id
_entity_poly.type
_entity_poly.pdbx_seq_one_letter_code
_entity_poly.pdbx_strand_id
1 'polypeptide(L)' 'APHTQVLLRVQRVTAGLALEVEDRGLGMPDHEQKRMNALLSDPDQVNVAHLLQDGRIGLFVVSALARRHGIAVR' A
#
# COMPACT_ATOMS: atom_id res chain seq x y z
N ALA A 1 -5.73 -5.46 -16.13
CA ALA A 1 -5.40 -5.05 -17.51
C ALA A 1 -5.05 -3.57 -17.50
N PRO A 2 -4.14 -3.06 -18.35
CA PRO A 2 -3.63 -1.67 -18.31
C PRO A 2 -4.68 -0.57 -18.61
N HIS A 3 -5.96 -0.92 -18.63
CA HIS A 3 -7.11 -0.02 -18.79
C HIS A 3 -8.05 -0.04 -17.57
N THR A 4 -7.62 -0.60 -16.43
CA THR A 4 -8.41 -0.55 -15.19
C THR A 4 -8.37 0.88 -14.63
N GLN A 5 -9.54 1.48 -14.46
CA GLN A 5 -9.66 2.81 -13.86
C GLN A 5 -9.18 2.78 -12.42
N VAL A 6 -8.26 3.68 -12.08
CA VAL A 6 -7.84 3.97 -10.70
C VAL A 6 -8.49 5.29 -10.30
N LEU A 7 -9.10 5.31 -9.13
CA LEU A 7 -9.68 6.51 -8.55
C LEU A 7 -8.76 7.05 -7.46
N LEU A 8 -8.43 8.33 -7.57
CA LEU A 8 -7.68 9.05 -6.54
C LEU A 8 -8.61 10.06 -5.88
N ARG A 9 -8.67 10.04 -4.55
CA ARG A 9 -9.36 11.05 -3.75
C ARG A 9 -8.38 11.72 -2.82
N VAL A 10 -8.50 13.04 -2.66
CA VAL A 10 -7.71 13.82 -1.71
C VAL A 10 -8.66 14.57 -0.79
N GLN A 11 -8.47 14.42 0.51
CA GLN A 11 -9.30 15.07 1.53
C GLN A 11 -8.42 15.75 2.56
N ARG A 12 -8.87 16.92 3.05
CA ARG A 12 -8.25 17.56 4.20
C ARG A 12 -8.80 16.93 5.48
N VAL A 13 -7.90 16.45 6.33
CA VAL A 13 -8.20 15.81 7.61
C VAL A 13 -7.43 16.49 8.73
N THR A 14 -7.71 16.16 9.99
CA THR A 14 -7.03 16.75 11.14
C THR A 14 -5.50 16.57 11.10
N ALA A 15 -5.04 15.44 10.54
CA ALA A 15 -3.62 15.11 10.37
C ALA A 15 -2.97 15.71 9.10
N GLY A 16 -3.70 16.52 8.32
CA GLY A 16 -3.20 17.12 7.07
C GLY A 16 -4.02 16.71 5.85
N LEU A 17 -3.42 15.94 4.94
CA LEU A 17 -4.06 15.43 3.73
C LEU A 17 -4.14 13.92 3.77
N ALA A 18 -5.33 13.38 3.50
CA ALA A 18 -5.55 11.97 3.23
C ALA A 18 -5.65 11.77 1.72
N LEU A 19 -4.88 10.81 1.19
CA LEU A 19 -4.96 10.37 -0.19
C LEU A 19 -5.48 8.93 -0.20
N GLU A 20 -6.56 8.70 -0.93
CA GLU A 20 -7.10 7.36 -1.18
C GLU A 20 -6.85 6.98 -2.63
N VAL A 21 -6.36 5.75 -2.82
CA VAL A 21 -6.13 5.15 -4.14
C VAL A 21 -6.96 3.88 -4.20
N GLU A 22 -7.92 3.84 -5.12
CA GLU A 22 -8.84 2.73 -5.30
C GLU A 22 -8.71 2.18 -6.71
N ASP A 23 -8.47 0.87 -6.83
CA ASP A 23 -8.46 0.16 -8.12
C ASP A 23 -9.69 -0.77 -8.23
N ARG A 24 -10.04 -1.14 -9.45
CA ARG A 24 -11.14 -2.10 -9.74
C ARG A 24 -10.63 -3.53 -9.96
N GLY A 25 -9.70 -3.99 -9.14
CA GLY A 25 -9.23 -5.36 -9.11
C GLY A 25 -10.27 -6.32 -8.51
N LEU A 26 -9.90 -7.60 -8.41
CA LEU A 26 -10.76 -8.65 -7.83
C LEU A 26 -10.91 -8.54 -6.31
N GLY A 27 -10.32 -7.52 -5.69
CA GLY A 27 -10.19 -7.37 -4.26
C GLY A 27 -9.12 -8.30 -3.69
N MET A 28 -8.91 -8.17 -2.38
CA MET A 28 -7.95 -8.96 -1.62
C MET A 28 -8.68 -9.65 -0.48
N PRO A 29 -8.50 -10.96 -0.27
CA PRO A 29 -9.02 -11.64 0.91
C PRO A 29 -8.55 -10.94 2.20
N ASP A 30 -9.40 -10.89 3.22
CA ASP A 30 -9.12 -10.17 4.49
C ASP A 30 -7.75 -10.48 5.09
N HIS A 31 -7.35 -11.75 5.05
CA HIS A 31 -6.09 -12.20 5.62
C HIS A 31 -4.88 -11.65 4.82
N GLU A 32 -5.02 -11.54 3.51
CA GLU A 32 -4.00 -10.98 2.64
C GLU A 32 -3.97 -9.45 2.78
N GLN A 33 -5.14 -8.80 2.88
CA GLN A 33 -5.24 -7.37 3.15
C GLN A 33 -4.55 -6.99 4.45
N LYS A 34 -4.81 -7.74 5.54
CA LYS A 34 -4.13 -7.51 6.83
C LYS A 34 -2.61 -7.64 6.72
N ARG A 35 -2.10 -8.63 5.97
CA ARG A 35 -0.66 -8.78 5.73
C ARG A 35 -0.09 -7.61 4.95
N MET A 36 -0.78 -7.13 3.93
CA MET A 36 -0.31 -5.99 3.13
C MET A 36 -0.33 -4.69 3.94
N ASN A 37 -1.37 -4.46 4.75
CA ASN A 37 -1.44 -3.27 5.61
C ASN A 37 -0.36 -3.28 6.70
N ALA A 38 0.00 -4.47 7.22
CA ALA A 38 1.14 -4.64 8.11
C ALA A 38 2.46 -4.27 7.42
N LEU A 39 2.68 -4.74 6.18
CA LEU A 39 3.84 -4.36 5.36
C LEU A 39 3.92 -2.84 5.11
N LEU A 40 2.78 -2.21 4.83
CA LEU A 40 2.71 -0.78 4.56
C LEU A 40 3.00 0.06 5.81
N SER A 41 2.57 -0.44 6.98
CA SER A 41 2.76 0.24 8.27
C SER A 41 4.15 0.03 8.86
N ASP A 42 4.71 -1.18 8.71
CA ASP A 42 6.03 -1.54 9.22
C ASP A 42 6.73 -2.55 8.28
N PRO A 43 7.54 -2.07 7.32
CA PRO A 43 8.21 -2.94 6.36
C PRO A 43 9.30 -3.82 6.98
N ASP A 44 9.84 -3.48 8.15
CA ASP A 44 10.95 -4.24 8.77
C ASP A 44 10.48 -5.57 9.35
N GLN A 45 9.18 -5.70 9.64
CA GLN A 45 8.59 -6.92 10.21
C GLN A 45 8.22 -7.97 9.14
N VAL A 46 8.32 -7.64 7.85
CA VAL A 46 7.87 -8.53 6.77
C VAL A 46 9.07 -9.11 6.04
N ASN A 47 9.06 -10.43 5.84
CA ASN A 47 10.08 -11.10 5.05
C ASN A 47 9.95 -10.71 3.56
N VAL A 48 10.74 -9.71 3.17
CA VAL A 48 10.79 -9.11 1.82
C VAL A 48 11.08 -10.15 0.74
N ALA A 49 11.79 -11.24 1.06
CA ALA A 49 12.12 -12.28 0.10
C ALA A 49 10.87 -12.93 -0.54
N HIS A 50 9.79 -13.09 0.23
CA HIS A 50 8.54 -13.67 -0.27
C HIS A 50 7.78 -12.70 -1.20
N LEU A 51 7.82 -11.40 -0.91
CA LEU A 51 7.18 -10.37 -1.73
C LEU A 51 7.88 -10.17 -3.08
N LEU A 52 9.22 -10.29 -3.08
CA LEU A 52 10.04 -10.24 -4.28
C LEU A 52 9.76 -11.44 -5.21
N GLN A 53 9.56 -12.64 -4.66
CA GLN A 53 9.23 -13.85 -5.43
C GLN A 53 7.86 -13.76 -6.11
N ASP A 54 6.89 -13.13 -5.47
CA ASP A 54 5.54 -12.92 -6.01
C ASP A 54 5.44 -11.74 -7.00
N GLY A 55 6.55 -11.06 -7.31
CA GLY A 55 6.54 -9.86 -8.16
C GLY A 55 5.88 -8.63 -7.53
N ARG A 56 5.59 -8.65 -6.22
CA ARG A 56 4.90 -7.58 -5.47
C ARG A 56 5.86 -6.58 -4.85
N ILE A 57 6.84 -6.15 -5.65
CA ILE A 57 7.88 -5.18 -5.22
C ILE A 57 7.27 -3.80 -4.91
N GLY A 58 6.19 -3.44 -5.61
CA GLY A 58 5.57 -2.11 -5.51
C GLY A 58 5.16 -1.71 -4.08
N LEU A 59 4.51 -2.59 -3.32
CA LEU A 59 4.04 -2.26 -1.97
C LEU A 59 5.21 -2.06 -0.99
N PHE A 60 6.27 -2.86 -1.11
CA PHE A 60 7.48 -2.69 -0.30
C PHE A 60 8.19 -1.38 -0.61
N VAL A 61 8.29 -1.00 -1.89
CA VAL A 61 8.89 0.28 -2.29
C VAL A 61 8.07 1.45 -1.75
N VAL A 62 6.73 1.36 -1.82
CA VAL A 62 5.83 2.37 -1.25
C VAL A 62 6.07 2.54 0.25
N SER A 63 6.12 1.46 1.02
CA SER A 63 6.32 1.55 2.48
C SER A 63 7.69 2.10 2.85
N ALA A 64 8.76 1.68 2.16
CA ALA A 64 10.10 2.19 2.36
C ALA A 64 10.21 3.71 2.06
N LEU A 65 9.60 4.17 0.96
CA LEU A 65 9.56 5.59 0.60
C LEU A 65 8.70 6.39 1.60
N ALA A 66 7.54 5.87 1.98
CA ALA A 66 6.65 6.53 2.92
C ALA A 66 7.35 6.78 4.27
N ARG A 67 8.05 5.76 4.81
CA ARG A 67 8.84 5.90 6.03
C ARG A 67 9.96 6.94 5.89
N ARG A 68 10.69 6.92 4.76
CA ARG A 68 11.74 7.92 4.48
C ARG A 68 11.23 9.35 4.49
N HIS A 69 9.97 9.56 4.08
CA HIS A 69 9.35 10.88 4.00
C HIS A 69 8.41 11.21 5.17
N GLY A 70 8.29 10.33 6.18
CA GLY A 70 7.38 10.53 7.31
C GLY A 70 5.89 10.50 6.94
N ILE A 71 5.54 9.77 5.88
CA ILE A 71 4.16 9.61 5.39
C ILE A 71 3.59 8.33 5.97
N ALA A 72 2.39 8.39 6.55
CA ALA A 72 1.66 7.20 7.00
C ALA A 72 0.92 6.56 5.83
N VAL A 73 1.02 5.23 5.70
CA VAL A 73 0.31 4.43 4.67
C VAL A 73 -0.34 3.23 5.35
N ARG A 74 -1.54 2.88 4.92
CA ARG A 74 -2.34 1.77 5.45
C ARG A 74 -3.12 1.08 4.35
#